data_AF-A0AA46SUK7-F1
#
_entry.id   AF-A0AA46SUK7-F1
#
_cell.length_a   1.000
_cell.length_b   1.000
_cell.length_c   1.000
_cell.angle_alpha   90.00
_cell.angle_beta   90.00
_cell.angle_gamma   90.00
#
_symmetry.space_group_name_H-M   'P 1'
#
loop_
_entity.id
_entity.type
_entity.pdbx_description
1 polymer ?
#
loop_
_entity_poly.entity_id
_entity_poly.type
_entity_poly.pdbx_seq_one_letter_code
_entity_poly.pdbx_strand_id
1 'polypeptide(L)'
;MNEKQSILCMQLAKMDSEQAADWLMEKYPIGSMDYGEALLLIPHRSWKRSDQKRLARYYFRKLPFASARGYEAFASFMSTGHLLDCVKERLPMSDSNTDLLLYHMIPVLNRFAKNDSDRKIIAEFIDELNLSYFR
;
A
#
# COMPACT_ATOMS: atom_id res chain seq x y z
N MET A 1 17.75 6.20 0.56
CA MET A 1 18.13 4.82 0.20
C MET A 1 19.62 4.66 0.48
N ASN A 2 20.03 3.58 1.15
CA ASN A 2 21.45 3.28 1.39
C ASN A 2 22.03 2.36 0.31
N GLU A 3 23.34 2.13 0.32
CA GLU A 3 24.03 1.30 -0.68
C GLU A 3 23.45 -0.13 -0.77
N LYS A 4 23.17 -0.74 0.39
CA LYS A 4 22.57 -2.08 0.46
C LYS A 4 21.19 -2.11 -0.23
N GLN A 5 20.34 -1.12 0.02
CA GLN A 5 19.02 -1.01 -0.61
C GLN A 5 19.13 -0.78 -2.12
N SER A 6 20.08 0.04 -2.56
CA SER A 6 20.36 0.25 -3.98
C SER A 6 20.74 -1.05 -4.70
N ILE A 7 21.58 -1.88 -4.08
CA ILE A 7 21.97 -3.20 -4.61
C ILE A 7 20.74 -4.11 -4.71
N LEU A 8 19.89 -4.14 -3.68
CA LEU A 8 18.67 -4.94 -3.69
C LEU A 8 17.68 -4.48 -4.77
N CYS A 9 17.52 -3.17 -4.99
CA CYS A 9 16.71 -2.66 -6.10
C CYS A 9 17.24 -3.13 -7.45
N MET A 10 18.56 -3.10 -7.67
CA MET A 10 19.18 -3.63 -8.89
C MET A 10 18.97 -5.14 -9.06
N GLN A 11 18.97 -5.90 -7.97
CA GLN A 11 18.67 -7.33 -8.00
C GLN A 11 17.20 -7.58 -8.36
N LEU A 12 16.26 -6.88 -7.72
CA LEU A 12 14.82 -6.99 -7.98
C LEU A 12 14.47 -6.59 -9.41
N ALA A 13 15.16 -5.61 -9.99
CA ALA A 13 14.92 -5.17 -11.36
C ALA A 13 15.26 -6.24 -12.42
N LYS A 14 16.11 -7.23 -12.08
CA LYS A 14 16.47 -8.35 -12.96
C LYS A 14 15.47 -9.51 -12.90
N MET A 15 14.60 -9.53 -11.90
CA MET A 15 13.59 -10.55 -11.72
C MET A 15 12.33 -10.18 -12.50
N ASP A 16 11.58 -11.18 -12.97
CA ASP A 16 10.22 -10.92 -13.40
C ASP A 16 9.35 -10.43 -12.21
N SER A 17 8.15 -9.97 -12.53
CA SER A 17 7.25 -9.37 -11.52
C SER A 17 6.80 -10.37 -10.45
N GLU A 18 6.62 -11.64 -10.82
CA GLU A 18 6.14 -12.68 -9.90
C GLU A 18 7.27 -13.12 -8.98
N GLN A 19 8.44 -13.43 -9.54
CA GLN A 19 9.65 -13.83 -8.82
C GLN A 19 10.07 -12.79 -7.78
N ALA A 20 10.03 -11.51 -8.12
CA ALA A 20 10.36 -10.47 -7.14
C ALA A 20 9.30 -10.30 -6.07
N ALA A 21 8.02 -10.53 -6.40
CA ALA A 21 6.96 -10.45 -5.40
C ALA A 21 7.16 -11.58 -4.38
N ASP A 22 7.43 -12.80 -4.85
CA ASP A 22 7.79 -13.96 -4.03
C ASP A 22 9.01 -13.66 -3.18
N TRP A 23 10.10 -13.21 -3.81
CA TRP A 23 11.32 -12.87 -3.11
C TRP A 23 11.11 -11.84 -2.01
N LEU A 24 10.31 -10.79 -2.25
CA LEU A 24 10.01 -9.78 -1.23
C LEU A 24 9.24 -10.39 -0.06
N MET A 25 8.19 -11.17 -0.33
CA MET A 25 7.36 -11.77 0.71
C MET A 25 8.12 -12.83 1.52
N GLU A 26 9.10 -13.51 0.92
CA GLU A 26 9.98 -14.47 1.59
C GLU A 26 11.09 -13.78 2.38
N LYS A 27 11.73 -12.75 1.80
CA LYS A 27 12.85 -12.05 2.43
C LYS A 27 12.41 -11.13 3.56
N TYR A 28 11.26 -10.48 3.39
CA TYR A 28 10.69 -9.50 4.31
C TYR A 28 9.25 -9.87 4.69
N PRO A 29 9.04 -11.06 5.29
CA PRO A 29 7.70 -11.51 5.61
C PRO A 29 7.07 -10.58 6.63
N ILE A 30 5.73 -10.45 6.63
CA ILE A 30 5.05 -9.54 7.56
C ILE A 30 5.38 -9.85 9.03
N GLY A 31 5.65 -11.11 9.40
CA GLY A 31 6.04 -11.47 10.76
C GLY A 31 7.41 -10.94 11.20
N SER A 32 8.28 -10.55 10.26
CA SER A 32 9.62 -10.06 10.55
C SER A 32 9.62 -8.64 11.15
N MET A 33 10.66 -8.34 11.93
CA MET A 33 10.98 -6.97 12.37
C MET A 33 11.37 -6.07 11.18
N ASP A 34 11.96 -6.66 10.14
CA ASP A 34 12.49 -5.94 8.98
C ASP A 34 11.48 -5.79 7.84
N TYR A 35 10.21 -6.14 8.03
CA TYR A 35 9.20 -6.09 6.95
C TYR A 35 9.06 -4.70 6.32
N GLY A 36 9.37 -3.63 7.08
CA GLY A 36 9.37 -2.25 6.60
C GLY A 36 10.39 -1.97 5.50
N GLU A 37 11.44 -2.80 5.35
CA GLU A 37 12.39 -2.71 4.23
C GLU A 37 11.71 -3.01 2.90
N ALA A 38 10.74 -3.93 2.86
CA ALA A 38 9.97 -4.18 1.65
C ALA A 38 9.28 -2.91 1.13
N LEU A 39 8.74 -2.09 2.04
CA LEU A 39 8.07 -0.83 1.68
C LEU A 39 9.02 0.20 1.10
N LEU A 40 10.34 0.07 1.31
CA LEU A 40 11.34 0.90 0.64
C LEU A 40 11.68 0.38 -0.75
N LEU A 41 11.68 -0.94 -0.95
CA LEU A 41 12.12 -1.57 -2.19
C LEU A 41 11.01 -1.64 -3.25
N ILE A 42 9.78 -1.93 -2.83
CA ILE A 42 8.62 -2.11 -3.72
C ILE A 42 8.46 -0.96 -4.75
N PRO A 43 8.56 0.33 -4.37
CA PRO A 43 8.35 1.44 -5.31
C PRO A 43 9.37 1.55 -6.45
N HIS A 44 10.53 0.89 -6.34
CA HIS A 44 11.66 1.08 -7.25
C HIS A 44 11.67 0.15 -8.47
N ARG A 45 10.52 -0.47 -8.79
CA ARG A 45 10.33 -1.20 -10.05
C ARG A 45 8.88 -1.15 -10.52
N SER A 46 8.69 -1.47 -11.80
CA SER A 46 7.37 -1.72 -12.37
C SER A 46 6.87 -3.12 -12.02
N TRP A 47 5.57 -3.23 -11.74
CA TRP A 47 4.89 -4.45 -11.33
C TRP A 47 3.72 -4.75 -12.26
N LYS A 48 3.49 -6.04 -12.57
CA LYS A 48 2.24 -6.50 -13.19
C LYS A 48 1.07 -6.24 -12.24
N ARG A 49 -0.10 -5.93 -12.80
CA ARG A 49 -1.31 -5.60 -12.02
C ARG A 49 -1.69 -6.69 -11.00
N SER A 50 -1.52 -7.97 -11.34
CA SER A 50 -1.74 -9.10 -10.42
C SER A 50 -0.83 -9.02 -9.19
N ASP A 51 0.45 -8.72 -9.40
CA ASP A 51 1.46 -8.70 -8.35
C ASP A 51 1.37 -7.43 -7.49
N GLN A 52 0.93 -6.31 -8.08
CA GLN A 52 0.57 -5.11 -7.32
C GLN A 52 -0.45 -5.44 -6.22
N LYS A 53 -1.57 -6.09 -6.60
CA LYS A 53 -2.62 -6.51 -5.66
C LYS A 53 -2.11 -7.56 -4.68
N ARG A 54 -1.29 -8.51 -5.16
CA ARG A 54 -0.71 -9.58 -4.33
C ARG A 54 0.18 -9.02 -3.21
N LEU A 55 1.07 -8.09 -3.54
CA LEU A 55 1.93 -7.41 -2.58
C LEU A 55 1.11 -6.54 -1.61
N ALA A 56 0.19 -5.72 -2.13
CA ALA A 56 -0.65 -4.86 -1.30
C ALA A 56 -1.42 -5.68 -0.26
N ARG A 57 -2.16 -6.71 -0.71
CA ARG A 57 -2.90 -7.61 0.18
C ARG A 57 -2.00 -8.30 1.19
N TYR A 58 -0.79 -8.72 0.81
CA TYR A 58 0.13 -9.40 1.71
C TYR A 58 0.60 -8.47 2.84
N TYR A 59 1.10 -7.28 2.50
CA TYR A 59 1.68 -6.33 3.45
C TYR A 59 0.62 -5.57 4.25
N PHE A 60 -0.59 -5.37 3.70
CA PHE A 60 -1.67 -4.65 4.37
C PHE A 60 -2.22 -5.40 5.58
N ARG A 61 -1.97 -6.72 5.68
CA ARG A 61 -2.33 -7.52 6.87
C ARG A 61 -1.69 -7.06 8.18
N LYS A 62 -0.54 -6.40 8.11
CA LYS A 62 0.19 -5.86 9.28
C LYS A 62 0.32 -4.35 9.21
N LEU A 63 -0.49 -3.67 8.40
CA LEU A 63 -0.32 -2.23 8.26
C LEU A 63 -0.70 -1.55 9.57
N PRO A 64 0.23 -0.86 10.24
CA PRO A 64 -0.16 -0.01 11.34
C PRO A 64 -0.93 1.15 10.70
N PHE A 65 -2.22 1.27 11.03
CA PHE A 65 -3.06 2.40 10.61
C PHE A 65 -2.49 3.76 11.03
N ALA A 66 -1.42 3.78 11.82
CA ALA A 66 -0.67 4.93 12.32
C ALA A 66 0.52 5.38 11.44
N SER A 67 0.56 5.05 10.14
CA SER A 67 1.62 5.54 9.26
C SER A 67 1.20 5.70 7.81
N ALA A 68 1.63 6.80 7.19
CA ALA A 68 1.45 7.03 5.75
C ALA A 68 2.31 6.10 4.88
N ARG A 69 3.49 5.69 5.37
CA ARG A 69 4.56 5.06 4.56
C ARG A 69 4.10 3.86 3.72
N GLY A 70 3.25 3.00 4.29
CA GLY A 70 2.70 1.87 3.54
C GLY A 70 1.86 2.33 2.36
N TYR A 71 0.91 3.25 2.59
CA TYR A 71 0.08 3.82 1.54
C TYR A 71 0.91 4.55 0.49
N GLU A 72 1.93 5.31 0.91
CA GLU A 72 2.82 6.02 -0.02
C GLU A 72 3.55 5.07 -0.96
N ALA A 73 4.09 3.98 -0.40
CA ALA A 73 4.81 2.99 -1.18
C ALA A 73 3.92 2.39 -2.28
N PHE A 74 2.68 2.02 -1.96
CA PHE A 74 1.77 1.42 -2.95
C PHE A 74 1.13 2.45 -3.89
N ALA A 75 0.78 3.65 -3.41
CA ALA A 75 0.20 4.70 -4.23
C ALA A 75 1.16 5.21 -5.33
N SER A 76 2.47 5.05 -5.16
CA SER A 76 3.45 5.51 -6.15
C SER A 76 3.42 4.71 -7.46
N PHE A 77 2.87 3.49 -7.47
CA PHE A 77 2.83 2.63 -8.65
C PHE A 77 1.47 1.97 -8.93
N MET A 78 0.55 1.94 -7.95
CA MET A 78 -0.82 1.44 -8.14
C MET A 78 -1.77 2.55 -8.58
N SER A 79 -2.88 2.18 -9.24
CA SER A 79 -4.00 3.10 -9.38
C SER A 79 -4.73 3.29 -8.06
N THR A 80 -5.29 4.48 -7.85
CA THR A 80 -6.10 4.84 -6.68
C THR A 80 -7.18 3.80 -6.38
N GLY A 81 -7.94 3.38 -7.41
CA GLY A 81 -8.98 2.37 -7.26
C GLY A 81 -8.45 1.01 -6.75
N HIS A 82 -7.35 0.50 -7.30
CA HIS A 82 -6.80 -0.79 -6.82
C HIS A 82 -6.21 -0.71 -5.43
N LEU A 83 -5.62 0.43 -5.07
CA LEU A 83 -5.14 0.65 -3.73
C LEU A 83 -6.31 0.60 -2.74
N LEU A 84 -7.38 1.34 -3.03
CA LEU A 84 -8.59 1.36 -2.21
C LEU A 84 -9.26 -0.02 -2.12
N ASP A 85 -9.35 -0.80 -3.21
CA ASP A 85 -9.82 -2.19 -3.17
C ASP A 85 -9.05 -3.02 -2.14
N CYS A 86 -7.72 -2.91 -2.13
CA CYS A 86 -6.88 -3.67 -1.20
C CYS A 86 -7.03 -3.19 0.25
N VAL A 87 -7.25 -1.90 0.47
CA VAL A 87 -7.51 -1.34 1.82
C VAL A 87 -8.86 -1.80 2.34
N LYS A 88 -9.91 -1.79 1.50
CA LYS A 88 -11.27 -2.22 1.87
C LYS A 88 -11.30 -3.65 2.42
N GLU A 89 -10.45 -4.53 1.92
CA GLU A 89 -10.32 -5.91 2.41
C GLU A 89 -9.80 -6.02 3.85
N ARG A 90 -9.25 -4.94 4.41
CA ARG A 90 -8.56 -4.92 5.71
C ARG A 90 -8.90 -3.67 6.53
N LEU A 91 -10.15 -3.20 6.44
CA LEU A 91 -10.60 -2.08 7.26
C LEU A 91 -10.52 -2.39 8.76
N PRO A 92 -10.17 -1.40 9.60
CA PRO A 92 -10.21 -1.56 11.04
C PRO A 92 -11.64 -1.82 11.55
N MET A 93 -11.74 -2.57 12.64
CA MET A 93 -13.02 -2.86 13.31
C MET A 93 -13.43 -1.78 14.32
N SER A 94 -12.53 -0.85 14.65
CA SER A 94 -12.74 0.16 15.69
C SER A 94 -12.57 1.56 15.15
N ASP A 95 -13.41 2.48 15.60
CA ASP A 95 -13.47 3.85 15.10
C ASP A 95 -12.14 4.59 15.20
N SER A 96 -11.46 4.52 16.35
CA SER A 96 -10.16 5.20 16.52
C SER A 96 -9.10 4.73 15.51
N ASN A 97 -9.11 3.46 15.11
CA ASN A 97 -8.18 2.96 14.11
C ASN A 97 -8.59 3.36 12.69
N THR A 98 -9.89 3.50 12.42
CA THR A 98 -10.38 3.97 11.13
C THR A 98 -10.15 5.47 10.98
N ASP A 99 -10.26 6.26 12.04
CA ASP A 99 -9.82 7.67 12.05
C ASP A 99 -8.32 7.80 11.77
N LEU A 100 -7.49 6.95 12.41
CA LEU A 100 -6.05 6.91 12.13
C LEU A 100 -5.75 6.52 10.68
N LEU A 101 -6.44 5.49 10.16
CA LEU A 101 -6.34 5.08 8.76
C LEU A 101 -6.63 6.27 7.84
N LEU A 102 -7.77 6.96 8.04
CA LEU A 102 -8.17 8.09 7.21
C LEU A 102 -7.17 9.24 7.33
N TYR A 103 -6.74 9.57 8.55
CA TYR A 103 -5.77 10.62 8.82
C TYR A 103 -4.46 10.42 8.06
N HIS A 104 -3.95 9.19 8.00
CA HIS A 104 -2.69 8.90 7.32
C HIS A 104 -2.85 8.64 5.82
N MET A 105 -3.97 8.08 5.38
CA MET A 105 -4.16 7.64 4.00
C MET A 105 -4.71 8.74 3.09
N ILE A 106 -5.66 9.56 3.57
CA ILE A 106 -6.28 10.61 2.74
C ILE A 106 -5.25 11.57 2.14
N PRO A 107 -4.25 12.09 2.89
CA PRO A 107 -3.24 12.97 2.32
C PRO A 107 -2.43 12.30 1.20
N VAL A 108 -2.14 11.00 1.36
CA VAL A 108 -1.42 10.21 0.36
C VAL A 108 -2.26 10.04 -0.90
N LEU A 109 -3.52 9.64 -0.77
CA LEU A 109 -4.43 9.45 -1.89
C LEU A 109 -4.61 10.76 -2.67
N ASN A 110 -4.83 11.88 -1.98
CA ASN A 110 -4.98 13.18 -2.62
C ASN A 110 -3.72 13.65 -3.36
N ARG A 111 -2.53 13.32 -2.85
CA ARG A 111 -1.26 13.63 -3.51
C ARG A 111 -1.05 12.81 -4.78
N PHE A 112 -1.49 11.55 -4.80
CA PHE A 112 -1.32 10.64 -5.94
C PHE A 112 -2.51 10.60 -6.91
N ALA A 113 -3.64 11.24 -6.57
CA ALA A 113 -4.79 11.38 -7.46
C ALA A 113 -4.42 12.15 -8.74
N LYS A 114 -4.66 11.53 -9.90
CA LYS A 114 -4.22 12.06 -11.20
C LYS A 114 -5.29 12.88 -11.91
N ASN A 115 -6.56 12.65 -11.57
CA ASN A 115 -7.71 13.25 -12.25
C ASN A 115 -8.94 13.29 -11.33
N ASP A 116 -10.02 13.90 -11.80
CA ASP A 116 -11.27 14.03 -11.04
C ASP A 116 -11.94 12.68 -10.76
N SER A 117 -11.72 11.67 -11.60
CA SER A 117 -12.21 10.31 -11.34
C SER A 117 -11.54 9.71 -10.11
N ASP A 118 -10.23 9.90 -9.94
CA ASP A 118 -9.53 9.45 -8.73
C ASP A 118 -10.07 10.18 -7.49
N ARG A 119 -10.23 11.50 -7.58
CA ARG A 119 -10.77 12.32 -6.48
C ARG A 119 -12.18 11.90 -6.08
N LYS A 120 -13.02 11.56 -7.07
CA LYS A 120 -14.38 11.06 -6.84
C LYS A 120 -14.38 9.73 -6.09
N ILE A 121 -13.56 8.75 -6.51
CA ILE A 121 -13.49 7.44 -5.83
C ILE A 121 -12.95 7.61 -4.39
N ILE A 122 -12.02 8.54 -4.16
CA ILE A 122 -11.53 8.85 -2.81
C ILE A 122 -12.66 9.43 -1.95
N ALA A 123 -13.44 10.38 -2.47
CA ALA A 123 -14.58 10.95 -1.74
C ALA A 123 -15.64 9.89 -1.41
N GLU A 124 -16.03 9.07 -2.39
CA GLU A 124 -16.98 7.96 -2.20
C GLU A 124 -16.50 6.97 -1.12
N PHE A 125 -15.20 6.68 -1.09
CA PHE A 125 -14.60 5.83 -0.06
C PHE A 125 -14.69 6.44 1.35
N ILE A 126 -14.42 7.76 1.47
CA ILE A 126 -14.52 8.47 2.75
C ILE A 126 -15.97 8.49 3.23
N ASP A 127 -16.91 8.78 2.34
CA ASP A 127 -18.34 8.80 2.66
C ASP A 127 -18.84 7.42 3.08
N GLU A 128 -18.42 6.35 2.41
CA GLU A 128 -18.75 4.97 2.79
C GLU A 128 -18.29 4.64 4.21
N LEU A 129 -17.06 5.01 4.56
CA LEU A 129 -16.54 4.80 5.92
C LEU A 129 -17.26 5.67 6.94
N ASN A 130 -17.51 6.94 6.63
CA ASN A 130 -18.22 7.85 7.53
C ASN A 130 -19.65 7.37 7.82
N LEU A 131 -20.37 6.91 6.79
CA LEU A 131 -21.72 6.36 6.93
C LEU A 131 -21.75 5.04 7.72
N SER A 132 -20.68 4.25 7.65
CA SER A 132 -20.58 3.01 8.42
C SER A 132 -20.48 3.23 9.93
N TYR A 133 -20.06 4.43 10.38
CA TYR A 133 -20.04 4.80 11.81
C TYR A 133 -21.37 5.30 12.36
N PHE A 134 -22.32 5.68 11.50
CA PHE A 134 -23.65 6.15 11.92
C PHE A 134 -24.69 5.02 11.99
N ARG A 135 -24.27 3.75 11.90
CA ARG A 135 -25.10 2.55 12.08
C ARG A 135 -24.65 1.75 13.28
#